data_AF-A0A0P6X2K9-F1
#
_entry.id   AF-A0A0P6X2K9-F1
#
_cell.length_a   1.000
_cell.length_b   1.000
_cell.length_c   1.000
_cell.angle_alpha   90.00
_cell.angle_beta   90.00
_cell.angle_gamma   90.00
#
_symmetry.space_group_name_H-M   'P 1'
#
loop_
_entity.id
_entity.type
_entity.pdbx_description
1 polymer ?
#
loop_
_entity_poly.entity_id
_entity_poly.type
_entity_poly.pdbx_seq_one_letter_code
_entity_poly.pdbx_strand_id
1 'polypeptide(L)'
;MKLDRNFTTHENEQTARDLISQYLLQQGYQQTSSQPNLIFERGSNMGSMTSFSTKRWKVVVTVQTRPSDEGGSQVSVSFDINTTGQWVVKREVNFWNKELEGLIAAACGSDVEIPTQTQLENKLVLEKRHSEGSKWFYWIAGLSVINSVILLMGGSINFLVGLGITQIVDAVSFVISEEVSPNAVLVVKSVAFLFNLGIAGIFVLLGLLSKRSKWGFIIGIVIYGLDALIFLIVPDFLSIAFHCLALFGLFGGLKAFGEIQKQKALEPAIV
;
A
#
# COMPACT_ATOMS: atom_id res chain seq x y z
N MET A 1 12.04 -20.68 -11.54
CA MET A 1 11.35 -19.37 -11.43
C MET A 1 11.15 -18.82 -12.83
N LYS A 2 10.00 -18.22 -13.13
CA LYS A 2 9.73 -17.63 -14.43
C LYS A 2 9.44 -16.14 -14.30
N LEU A 3 10.06 -15.31 -15.14
CA LEU A 3 9.79 -13.88 -15.23
C LEU A 3 9.40 -13.52 -16.65
N ASP A 4 8.20 -13.00 -16.83
CA ASP A 4 7.66 -12.63 -18.14
C ASP A 4 7.38 -11.12 -18.19
N ARG A 5 7.76 -10.47 -19.30
CA ARG A 5 7.48 -9.05 -19.56
C ARG A 5 7.13 -8.82 -21.02
N ASN A 6 6.11 -7.99 -21.22
CA ASN A 6 5.74 -7.45 -22.52
C ASN A 6 5.92 -5.94 -22.48
N PHE A 7 6.55 -5.37 -23.50
CA PHE A 7 6.73 -3.93 -23.63
C PHE A 7 6.75 -3.53 -25.11
N THR A 8 6.61 -2.24 -25.37
CA THR A 8 6.75 -1.65 -26.70
C THR A 8 8.03 -0.82 -26.74
N THR A 9 8.71 -0.85 -27.88
CA THR A 9 9.85 0.01 -28.18
C THR A 9 9.58 0.78 -29.45
N HIS A 10 10.08 2.01 -29.54
CA HIS A 10 10.03 2.82 -30.76
C HIS A 10 10.97 2.28 -31.86
N GLU A 11 11.90 1.38 -31.48
CA GLU A 11 12.81 0.75 -32.41
C GLU A 11 12.07 -0.24 -33.33
N ASN A 12 12.51 -0.29 -34.58
CA ASN A 12 12.04 -1.32 -35.51
C ASN A 12 12.47 -2.71 -35.03
N GLU A 13 11.85 -3.76 -35.58
CA GLU A 13 11.99 -5.11 -35.07
C GLU A 13 13.46 -5.58 -35.06
N GLN A 14 14.18 -5.29 -36.14
CA GLN A 14 15.56 -5.71 -36.29
C GLN A 14 16.47 -4.98 -35.29
N THR A 15 16.31 -3.67 -35.14
CA THR A 15 17.10 -2.88 -34.18
C THR A 15 16.83 -3.31 -32.74
N ALA A 16 15.56 -3.56 -32.37
CA ALA A 16 15.21 -4.07 -31.05
C ALA A 16 15.87 -5.44 -30.78
N ARG A 17 15.84 -6.35 -31.76
CA ARG A 17 16.51 -7.66 -31.68
C ARG A 17 18.02 -7.52 -31.52
N ASP A 18 18.65 -6.62 -32.25
CA ASP A 18 20.10 -6.40 -32.21
C ASP A 18 20.54 -5.81 -30.86
N LEU A 19 19.82 -4.82 -30.33
CA LEU A 19 20.08 -4.22 -29.01
C LEU A 19 19.94 -5.23 -27.87
N ILE A 20 18.86 -6.01 -27.88
CA ILE A 20 18.63 -7.09 -26.90
C ILE A 20 19.75 -8.13 -26.98
N SER A 21 20.15 -8.51 -28.20
CA SER A 21 21.21 -9.49 -28.41
C SER A 21 22.55 -8.97 -27.87
N GLN A 22 22.90 -7.72 -28.17
CA GLN A 22 24.12 -7.09 -27.65
C GLN A 22 24.13 -7.06 -26.12
N TYR A 23 23.04 -6.66 -25.48
CA TYR A 23 22.92 -6.65 -24.03
C TYR A 23 23.12 -8.05 -23.42
N LEU A 24 22.40 -9.07 -23.94
CA LEU A 24 22.49 -10.43 -23.41
C LEU A 24 23.89 -11.03 -23.59
N LEU A 25 24.54 -10.78 -24.73
CA LEU A 25 25.92 -11.19 -24.97
C LEU A 25 26.89 -10.52 -23.96
N GLN A 26 26.72 -9.23 -23.69
CA GLN A 26 27.52 -8.51 -22.67
C GLN A 26 27.30 -9.05 -21.26
N GLN A 27 26.10 -9.53 -20.94
CA GLN A 27 25.80 -10.20 -19.66
C GLN A 27 26.28 -11.66 -19.59
N GLY A 28 26.97 -12.14 -20.63
CA GLY A 28 27.57 -13.48 -20.69
C GLY A 28 26.59 -14.59 -21.07
N TYR A 29 25.47 -14.25 -21.72
CA TYR A 29 24.61 -15.24 -22.35
C TYR A 29 25.18 -15.70 -23.69
N GLN A 30 24.84 -16.91 -24.09
CA GLN A 30 25.16 -17.46 -25.40
C GLN A 30 23.88 -17.63 -26.19
N GLN A 31 23.88 -17.17 -27.44
CA GLN A 31 22.73 -17.33 -28.32
C GLN A 31 22.64 -18.76 -28.82
N THR A 32 21.48 -19.39 -28.65
CA THR A 32 21.21 -20.77 -29.11
C THR A 32 20.24 -20.80 -30.29
N SER A 33 19.40 -19.78 -30.45
CA SER A 33 18.55 -19.60 -31.64
C SER A 33 18.37 -18.13 -32.00
N SER A 34 18.23 -17.86 -33.29
CA SER A 34 17.97 -16.53 -33.85
C SER A 34 16.59 -16.40 -34.51
N GLN A 35 15.93 -17.52 -34.83
CA GLN A 35 14.67 -17.57 -35.58
C GLN A 35 13.82 -18.78 -35.10
N PRO A 36 12.49 -18.66 -35.00
CA PRO A 36 11.70 -17.43 -35.13
C PRO A 36 11.90 -16.47 -33.94
N ASN A 37 12.19 -17.02 -32.76
CA ASN A 37 12.46 -16.29 -31.53
C ASN A 37 13.97 -16.21 -31.28
N LEU A 38 14.43 -15.16 -30.60
CA LEU A 38 15.79 -15.17 -30.06
C LEU A 38 15.79 -16.02 -28.79
N ILE A 39 16.71 -16.97 -28.72
CA ILE A 39 16.90 -17.81 -27.53
C ILE A 39 18.33 -17.67 -27.06
N PHE A 40 18.50 -17.37 -25.78
CA PHE A 40 19.78 -17.20 -25.12
C PHE A 40 19.86 -18.06 -23.88
N GLU A 41 21.03 -18.63 -23.60
CA GLU A 41 21.28 -19.43 -22.41
C GLU A 41 22.49 -18.94 -21.63
N ARG A 42 22.43 -19.04 -20.30
CA ARG A 42 23.57 -18.81 -19.41
C ARG A 42 23.54 -19.81 -18.27
N GLY A 43 24.71 -20.13 -17.73
CA GLY A 43 24.86 -21.02 -16.57
C GLY A 43 24.66 -22.50 -16.92
N SER A 44 24.46 -23.34 -15.91
CA SER A 44 24.31 -24.79 -16.10
C SER A 44 23.42 -25.43 -15.03
N ASN A 45 22.87 -26.62 -15.33
CA ASN A 45 22.03 -27.35 -14.37
C ASN A 45 22.79 -27.68 -13.08
N MET A 46 24.07 -28.04 -13.19
CA MET A 46 24.94 -28.26 -12.03
C MET A 46 25.18 -26.96 -11.25
N GLY A 47 25.33 -25.83 -11.94
CA GLY A 47 25.40 -24.50 -11.33
C GLY A 47 24.12 -24.17 -10.55
N SER A 48 22.94 -24.46 -11.10
CA SER A 48 21.67 -24.30 -10.38
C SER A 48 21.61 -25.12 -9.10
N MET A 49 22.18 -26.33 -9.06
CA MET A 49 22.12 -27.17 -7.85
C MET A 49 23.15 -26.80 -6.78
N THR A 50 24.34 -26.33 -7.18
CA THR A 50 25.51 -26.28 -6.29
C THR A 50 26.03 -24.87 -6.02
N SER A 51 25.68 -23.87 -6.85
CA SER A 51 26.20 -22.51 -6.73
C SER A 51 25.27 -21.60 -5.95
N PHE A 52 25.80 -20.93 -4.92
CA PHE A 52 25.11 -19.83 -4.22
C PHE A 52 25.12 -18.50 -5.00
N SER A 53 25.79 -18.46 -6.15
CA SER A 53 25.78 -17.29 -7.06
C SER A 53 24.74 -17.47 -8.16
N THR A 54 23.80 -16.52 -8.26
CA THR A 54 22.73 -16.47 -9.27
C THR A 54 23.25 -16.48 -10.70
N LYS A 55 24.43 -15.91 -10.94
CA LYS A 55 25.07 -15.86 -12.28
C LYS A 55 25.42 -17.23 -12.84
N ARG A 56 25.55 -18.26 -11.99
CA ARG A 56 25.89 -19.63 -12.42
C ARG A 56 24.66 -20.51 -12.64
N TRP A 57 23.47 -20.04 -12.27
CA TRP A 57 22.24 -20.81 -12.45
C TRP A 57 21.89 -20.90 -13.93
N LYS A 58 21.37 -22.06 -14.37
CA LYS A 58 20.84 -22.20 -15.72
C LYS A 58 19.66 -21.26 -15.90
N VAL A 59 19.74 -20.43 -16.93
CA VAL A 59 18.66 -19.55 -17.35
C VAL A 59 18.51 -19.62 -18.86
N VAL A 60 17.27 -19.72 -19.34
CA VAL A 60 16.92 -19.61 -20.76
C VAL A 60 16.10 -18.34 -20.92
N VAL A 61 16.54 -17.45 -21.80
CA VAL A 61 15.83 -16.22 -22.16
C VAL A 61 15.24 -16.40 -23.55
N THR A 62 13.93 -16.30 -23.65
CA THR A 62 13.21 -16.32 -24.93
C THR A 62 12.67 -14.92 -25.22
N VAL A 63 13.00 -14.39 -26.39
CA VAL A 63 12.53 -13.07 -26.84
C VAL A 63 11.75 -13.24 -28.13
N GLN A 64 10.53 -12.73 -28.13
CA GLN A 64 9.66 -12.65 -29.29
C GLN A 64 9.45 -11.18 -29.63
N THR A 65 9.53 -10.85 -30.90
CA THR A 65 9.31 -9.49 -31.40
C THR A 65 8.22 -9.53 -32.46
N ARG A 66 7.38 -8.49 -32.48
CA ARG A 66 6.36 -8.28 -33.50
C ARG A 66 6.32 -6.80 -33.85
N PRO A 67 6.05 -6.43 -35.11
CA PRO A 67 5.80 -5.03 -35.46
C PRO A 67 4.58 -4.49 -34.68
N SER A 68 4.65 -3.23 -34.26
CA SER A 68 3.55 -2.52 -33.59
C SER A 68 2.80 -1.61 -34.56
N ASP A 69 1.47 -1.49 -34.38
CA ASP A 69 0.59 -0.69 -35.24
C ASP A 69 0.89 0.82 -35.18
N GLU A 70 1.50 1.31 -34.10
CA GLU A 70 1.82 2.74 -33.88
C GLU A 70 3.25 3.12 -34.33
N GLY A 71 3.94 2.20 -35.02
CA GLY A 71 5.38 2.32 -35.29
C GLY A 71 6.23 1.74 -34.16
N GLY A 72 7.33 1.09 -34.50
CA GLY A 72 8.17 0.35 -33.55
C GLY A 72 7.79 -1.12 -33.42
N SER A 73 8.10 -1.71 -32.26
CA SER A 73 7.99 -3.17 -32.05
C SER A 73 7.42 -3.53 -30.68
N GLN A 74 6.54 -4.51 -30.63
CA GLN A 74 6.14 -5.20 -29.41
C GLN A 74 7.13 -6.32 -29.10
N VAL A 75 7.66 -6.33 -27.89
CA VAL A 75 8.64 -7.31 -27.43
C VAL A 75 8.08 -8.08 -26.23
N SER A 76 8.13 -9.41 -26.32
CA SER A 76 7.80 -10.34 -25.24
C SER A 76 9.05 -11.08 -24.82
N VAL A 77 9.44 -10.93 -23.54
CA VAL A 77 10.64 -11.53 -22.96
C VAL A 77 10.24 -12.47 -21.84
N SER A 78 10.78 -13.69 -21.87
CA SER A 78 10.59 -14.71 -20.84
C SER A 78 11.93 -15.22 -20.34
N PHE A 79 12.19 -15.06 -19.04
CA PHE A 79 13.32 -15.69 -18.36
C PHE A 79 12.81 -16.94 -17.65
N ASP A 80 13.33 -18.10 -18.06
CA ASP A 80 13.16 -19.37 -17.35
C ASP A 80 14.42 -19.68 -16.56
N ILE A 81 14.38 -19.41 -15.25
CA ILE A 81 15.50 -19.60 -14.33
C ILE A 81 15.33 -20.94 -13.62
N ASN A 82 16.28 -21.86 -13.82
CA ASN A 82 16.34 -23.11 -13.07
C ASN A 82 16.80 -22.84 -11.64
N THR A 83 15.87 -22.93 -10.70
CA THR A 83 16.07 -22.73 -9.26
C THR A 83 16.14 -24.05 -8.48
N THR A 84 16.38 -25.17 -9.16
CA THR A 84 16.42 -26.51 -8.54
C THR A 84 17.51 -26.57 -7.47
N GLY A 85 17.12 -26.95 -6.25
CA GLY A 85 18.03 -27.05 -5.10
C GLY A 85 18.37 -25.71 -4.44
N GLN A 86 17.72 -24.61 -4.82
CA GLN A 86 17.99 -23.27 -4.30
C GLN A 86 16.81 -22.72 -3.50
N TRP A 87 17.13 -22.06 -2.39
CA TRP A 87 16.18 -21.22 -1.67
C TRP A 87 16.18 -19.83 -2.29
N VAL A 88 15.15 -19.53 -3.08
CA VAL A 88 14.99 -18.23 -3.73
C VAL A 88 14.48 -17.23 -2.70
N VAL A 89 15.31 -16.28 -2.28
CA VAL A 89 14.89 -15.18 -1.40
C VAL A 89 14.84 -13.86 -2.17
N LYS A 90 14.42 -12.78 -1.49
CA LYS A 90 14.24 -11.46 -2.11
C LYS A 90 15.48 -10.96 -2.86
N ARG A 91 16.69 -11.31 -2.39
CA ARG A 91 17.94 -10.92 -3.03
C ARG A 91 18.06 -11.49 -4.45
N GLU A 92 17.78 -12.77 -4.64
CA GLU A 92 17.86 -13.44 -5.94
C GLU A 92 16.75 -12.93 -6.87
N VAL A 93 15.54 -12.73 -6.35
CA VAL A 93 14.44 -12.12 -7.11
C VAL A 93 14.86 -10.72 -7.61
N ASN A 94 15.41 -9.88 -6.74
CA ASN A 94 15.85 -8.53 -7.11
C ASN A 94 16.99 -8.55 -8.14
N PHE A 95 17.90 -9.52 -8.06
CA PHE A 95 18.95 -9.70 -9.06
C PHE A 95 18.37 -9.96 -10.45
N TRP A 96 17.45 -10.91 -10.58
CA TRP A 96 16.86 -11.26 -11.88
C TRP A 96 15.97 -10.17 -12.45
N ASN A 97 15.25 -9.43 -11.59
CA ASN A 97 14.47 -8.29 -12.04
C ASN A 97 15.36 -7.17 -12.57
N LYS A 98 16.49 -6.85 -11.89
CA LYS A 98 17.46 -5.89 -12.42
C LYS A 98 18.03 -6.30 -13.77
N GLU A 99 18.27 -7.60 -13.96
CA GLU A 99 18.81 -8.09 -15.23
C GLU A 99 17.78 -7.99 -16.36
N LEU A 100 16.49 -8.21 -16.07
CA LEU A 100 15.38 -7.99 -16.99
C LEU A 100 15.15 -6.49 -17.28
N GLU A 101 15.20 -5.63 -16.25
CA GLU A 101 15.11 -4.18 -16.39
C GLU A 101 16.22 -3.63 -17.30
N GLY A 102 17.47 -4.09 -17.11
CA GLY A 102 18.58 -3.71 -17.97
C GLY A 102 18.40 -4.15 -19.43
N LEU A 103 17.77 -5.30 -19.67
CA LEU A 103 17.43 -5.75 -21.02
C LEU A 103 16.40 -4.83 -21.67
N ILE A 104 15.35 -4.46 -20.93
CA ILE A 104 14.31 -3.59 -21.47
C ILE A 104 14.87 -2.19 -21.75
N ALA A 105 15.69 -1.65 -20.83
CA ALA A 105 16.38 -0.38 -21.05
C ALA A 105 17.29 -0.43 -22.29
N ALA A 106 17.98 -1.54 -22.54
CA ALA A 106 18.76 -1.72 -23.77
C ALA A 106 17.86 -1.75 -25.02
N ALA A 107 16.70 -2.40 -24.94
CA ALA A 107 15.77 -2.56 -26.06
C ALA A 107 15.01 -1.27 -26.45
N CYS A 108 14.80 -0.38 -25.49
CA CYS A 108 14.06 0.86 -25.69
C CYS A 108 14.94 2.10 -25.95
N GLY A 109 16.27 1.93 -25.94
CA GLY A 109 17.18 3.07 -25.85
C GLY A 109 17.14 3.69 -24.43
N SER A 110 18.15 4.52 -24.12
CA SER A 110 18.45 5.07 -22.79
C SER A 110 17.32 5.85 -22.09
N ASP A 111 16.16 6.04 -22.73
CA ASP A 111 15.17 7.06 -22.38
C ASP A 111 13.83 6.50 -21.85
N VAL A 112 13.68 5.18 -21.68
CA VAL A 112 12.46 4.63 -21.05
C VAL A 112 12.68 4.36 -19.56
N GLU A 113 12.21 5.28 -18.72
CA GLU A 113 12.08 5.07 -17.27
C GLU A 113 11.00 4.01 -17.00
N ILE A 114 11.41 2.76 -16.89
CA ILE A 114 10.54 1.69 -16.38
C ILE A 114 10.61 1.75 -14.85
N PRO A 115 9.47 1.93 -14.15
CA PRO A 115 9.46 1.88 -12.70
C PRO A 115 10.02 0.53 -12.27
N THR A 116 11.18 0.56 -11.61
CA THR A 116 11.81 -0.64 -11.07
C THR A 116 10.81 -1.35 -10.15
N GLN A 117 10.91 -2.68 -10.01
CA GLN A 117 10.03 -3.39 -9.07
C GLN A 117 10.11 -2.79 -7.65
N THR A 118 11.28 -2.27 -7.27
CA THR A 118 11.48 -1.58 -5.99
C THR A 118 10.68 -0.28 -5.90
N GLN A 119 10.62 0.52 -6.97
CA GLN A 119 9.78 1.74 -7.01
C GLN A 119 8.28 1.39 -6.96
N LEU A 120 7.85 0.35 -7.68
CA LEU A 120 6.47 -0.12 -7.65
C LEU A 120 6.08 -0.62 -6.25
N GLU A 121 6.92 -1.46 -5.63
CA GLU A 121 6.71 -1.95 -4.27
C GLU A 121 6.62 -0.78 -3.27
N ASN A 122 7.50 0.20 -3.38
CA ASN A 122 7.48 1.39 -2.52
C ASN A 122 6.19 2.20 -2.68
N LYS A 123 5.72 2.40 -3.92
CA LYS A 123 4.46 3.09 -4.21
C LYS A 123 3.27 2.34 -3.59
N LEU A 124 3.20 1.02 -3.79
CA LEU A 124 2.15 0.18 -3.21
C LEU A 124 2.17 0.19 -1.68
N VAL A 125 3.35 0.16 -1.06
CA VAL A 125 3.49 0.25 0.41
C VAL A 125 3.00 1.60 0.92
N LEU A 126 3.31 2.71 0.24
CA LEU A 126 2.85 4.04 0.64
C LEU A 126 1.33 4.18 0.50
N GLU A 127 0.76 3.74 -0.63
CA GLU A 127 -0.69 3.74 -0.85
C GLU A 127 -1.43 2.90 0.18
N LYS A 128 -0.89 1.72 0.50
CA LYS A 128 -1.42 0.86 1.56
C LYS A 128 -1.40 1.55 2.92
N ARG A 129 -0.27 2.16 3.30
CA ARG A 129 -0.15 2.90 4.58
C ARG A 129 -1.10 4.10 4.66
N HIS A 130 -1.26 4.84 3.55
CA HIS A 130 -2.23 5.93 3.47
C HIS A 130 -3.67 5.43 3.68
N SER A 131 -4.04 4.35 2.98
CA SER A 131 -5.35 3.71 3.11
C SER A 131 -5.59 3.17 4.52
N GLU A 132 -4.64 2.45 5.10
CA GLU A 132 -4.71 1.92 6.47
C GLU A 132 -4.82 3.03 7.50
N GLY A 133 -4.06 4.12 7.34
CA GLY A 133 -4.19 5.31 8.18
C GLY A 133 -5.60 5.89 8.13
N SER A 134 -6.18 6.04 6.94
CA SER A 134 -7.54 6.58 6.80
C SER A 134 -8.61 5.68 7.43
N LYS A 135 -8.36 4.37 7.53
CA LYS A 135 -9.32 3.41 8.12
C LYS A 135 -9.49 3.59 9.62
N TRP A 136 -8.51 4.16 10.32
CA TRP A 136 -8.61 4.45 11.75
C TRP A 136 -9.77 5.39 12.07
N PHE A 137 -10.09 6.34 11.19
CA PHE A 137 -11.28 7.19 11.35
C PHE A 137 -12.58 6.38 11.41
N TYR A 138 -12.71 5.36 10.57
CA TYR A 138 -13.89 4.48 10.57
C TYR A 138 -13.91 3.53 11.76
N TRP A 139 -12.74 3.07 12.23
CA TRP A 139 -12.64 2.30 13.47
C TRP A 139 -13.08 3.12 14.69
N ILE A 140 -12.60 4.36 14.81
CA ILE A 140 -13.02 5.29 15.88
C ILE A 140 -14.54 5.49 15.84
N ALA A 141 -15.10 5.79 14.66
CA ALA A 141 -16.54 5.98 14.49
C ALA A 141 -17.33 4.71 14.83
N GLY A 142 -16.92 3.56 14.30
CA GLY A 142 -17.60 2.27 14.50
C GLY A 142 -17.61 1.83 15.96
N LEU A 143 -16.47 1.93 16.65
CA LEU A 143 -16.38 1.60 18.08
C LEU A 143 -17.20 2.57 18.94
N SER A 144 -17.23 3.86 18.58
CA SER A 144 -18.06 4.85 19.29
C SER A 144 -19.57 4.56 19.17
N VAL A 145 -20.01 4.14 17.98
CA VAL A 145 -21.41 3.73 17.75
C VAL A 145 -21.73 2.46 18.52
N ILE A 146 -20.86 1.45 18.48
CA ILE A 146 -21.03 0.20 19.24
C ILE A 146 -21.21 0.51 20.73
N ASN A 147 -20.37 1.37 21.32
CA ASN A 147 -20.49 1.77 22.71
C ASN A 147 -21.83 2.45 23.01
N SER A 148 -22.25 3.37 22.14
CA SER A 148 -23.52 4.09 22.30
C SER A 148 -24.73 3.15 22.23
N VAL A 149 -24.70 2.15 21.35
CA VAL A 149 -25.77 1.13 21.24
C VAL A 149 -25.84 0.26 22.50
N ILE A 150 -24.69 -0.18 23.03
CA ILE A 150 -24.63 -0.99 24.25
C ILE A 150 -25.26 -0.23 25.43
N LEU A 151 -24.92 1.05 25.59
CA LEU A 151 -25.47 1.89 26.65
C LEU A 151 -26.98 2.10 26.49
N LEU A 152 -27.45 2.33 25.26
CA LEU A 152 -28.88 2.47 24.96
C LEU A 152 -29.68 1.21 25.33
N MET A 153 -29.11 0.02 25.13
CA MET A 153 -29.70 -1.27 25.50
C MET A 153 -29.64 -1.58 27.00
N GLY A 154 -29.11 -0.66 27.82
CA GLY A 154 -28.97 -0.86 29.27
C GLY A 154 -27.80 -1.78 29.65
N GLY A 155 -26.88 -2.05 28.72
CA GLY A 155 -25.67 -2.80 29.01
C GLY A 155 -24.69 -1.97 29.86
N SER A 156 -24.14 -2.57 30.90
CA SER A 156 -23.06 -2.01 31.73
C SER A 156 -21.70 -2.51 31.25
N ILE A 157 -21.36 -2.25 29.98
CA ILE A 157 -20.00 -2.54 29.55
C ILE A 157 -19.18 -1.29 29.83
N ASN A 158 -18.26 -1.40 30.79
CA ASN A 158 -17.10 -0.52 30.96
C ASN A 158 -16.17 -0.65 29.73
N PHE A 159 -16.69 -0.52 28.50
CA PHE A 159 -15.91 -0.57 27.27
C PHE A 159 -15.21 0.78 27.14
N LEU A 160 -14.16 0.92 27.93
CA LEU A 160 -13.19 2.00 28.03
C LEU A 160 -12.32 2.07 26.75
N VAL A 161 -12.97 1.99 25.59
CA VAL A 161 -12.42 2.11 24.25
C VAL A 161 -13.43 2.91 23.44
N GLY A 162 -13.46 4.22 23.65
CA GLY A 162 -14.40 5.15 23.02
C GLY A 162 -13.89 6.58 23.13
N LEU A 163 -14.63 7.53 22.54
CA LEU A 163 -14.30 8.94 22.62
C LEU A 163 -14.55 9.47 24.04
N GLY A 164 -13.62 10.24 24.59
CA GLY A 164 -13.76 10.86 25.92
C GLY A 164 -14.98 11.76 26.00
N ILE A 165 -15.24 12.55 24.94
CA ILE A 165 -16.40 13.43 24.88
C ILE A 165 -17.73 12.67 24.92
N THR A 166 -17.82 11.48 24.32
CA THR A 166 -19.06 10.69 24.37
C THR A 166 -19.30 10.15 25.78
N GLN A 167 -18.24 9.82 26.53
CA GLN A 167 -18.37 9.40 27.92
C GLN A 167 -18.87 10.53 28.82
N ILE A 168 -18.45 11.78 28.57
CA ILE A 168 -19.00 12.94 29.30
C ILE A 168 -20.50 13.09 29.03
N VAL A 169 -20.91 12.99 27.76
CA VAL A 169 -22.32 13.09 27.35
C VAL A 169 -23.15 11.99 28.01
N ASP A 170 -22.64 10.76 28.02
CA ASP A 170 -23.30 9.61 28.63
C ASP A 170 -23.41 9.79 30.15
N ALA A 171 -22.37 10.30 30.82
CA ALA A 171 -22.40 10.60 32.25
C ALA A 171 -23.43 11.70 32.59
N VAL A 172 -23.49 12.77 31.79
CA VAL A 172 -24.52 13.81 31.95
C VAL A 172 -25.92 13.25 31.71
N SER A 173 -26.10 12.42 30.67
CA SER A 173 -27.37 11.76 30.38
C SER A 173 -27.82 10.86 31.54
N PHE A 174 -26.89 10.18 32.20
CA PHE A 174 -27.16 9.34 33.36
C PHE A 174 -27.67 10.17 34.53
N VAL A 175 -26.95 11.24 34.92
CA VAL A 175 -27.34 12.13 36.02
C VAL A 175 -28.72 12.76 35.79
N ILE A 176 -28.97 13.28 34.59
CA ILE A 176 -30.29 13.86 34.24
C ILE A 176 -31.39 12.79 34.30
N SER A 177 -31.09 11.55 33.92
CA SER A 177 -32.09 10.46 33.94
C SER A 177 -32.55 10.08 35.34
N GLU A 178 -31.77 10.36 36.39
CA GLU A 178 -32.15 10.09 37.80
C GLU A 178 -33.16 11.11 38.34
N GLU A 179 -33.20 12.32 37.78
CA GLU A 179 -34.03 13.43 38.28
C GLU A 179 -35.33 13.62 37.49
N VAL A 180 -35.50 12.94 36.35
CA VAL A 180 -36.67 13.08 35.47
C VAL A 180 -37.67 11.94 35.63
N SER A 181 -38.91 12.17 35.19
CA SER A 181 -39.93 11.12 35.21
C SER A 181 -39.52 9.92 34.32
N PRO A 182 -39.98 8.68 34.62
CA PRO A 182 -39.64 7.49 33.85
C PRO A 182 -39.92 7.60 32.34
N ASN A 183 -40.97 8.35 31.98
CA ASN A 183 -41.34 8.59 30.58
C ASN A 183 -40.37 9.53 29.84
N ALA A 184 -39.68 10.42 30.57
CA ALA A 184 -38.71 11.36 30.01
C ALA A 184 -37.30 10.76 29.86
N VAL A 185 -36.97 9.69 30.61
CA VAL A 185 -35.65 9.01 30.53
C VAL A 185 -35.33 8.55 29.10
N LEU A 186 -36.31 8.00 28.39
CA LEU A 186 -36.09 7.55 27.01
C LEU A 186 -35.71 8.70 26.07
N VAL A 187 -36.31 9.88 26.26
CA VAL A 187 -36.02 11.07 25.46
C VAL A 187 -34.58 11.54 25.70
N VAL A 188 -34.18 11.62 26.97
CA VAL A 188 -32.81 12.04 27.37
C VAL A 188 -31.77 11.10 26.75
N LYS A 189 -31.94 9.78 26.90
CA LYS A 189 -31.03 8.78 26.29
C LYS A 189 -31.00 8.85 24.76
N SER A 190 -32.14 9.12 24.12
CA SER A 190 -32.20 9.25 22.65
C SER A 190 -31.43 10.49 22.16
N VAL A 191 -31.51 11.61 22.88
CA VAL A 191 -30.76 12.82 22.55
C VAL A 191 -29.25 12.57 22.68
N ALA A 192 -28.81 11.94 23.77
CA ALA A 192 -27.42 11.56 23.98
C ALA A 192 -26.91 10.63 22.85
N PHE A 193 -27.69 9.62 22.50
CA PHE A 193 -27.36 8.70 21.40
C PHE A 193 -27.22 9.42 20.05
N LEU A 194 -28.13 10.35 19.72
CA LEU A 194 -28.05 11.12 18.47
C LEU A 194 -26.82 12.03 18.45
N PHE A 195 -26.44 12.60 19.60
CA PHE A 195 -25.21 13.39 19.71
C PHE A 195 -23.97 12.53 19.44
N ASN A 196 -23.88 11.34 20.05
CA ASN A 196 -22.78 10.41 19.81
C ASN A 196 -22.71 9.97 18.35
N LEU A 197 -23.85 9.72 17.70
CA LEU A 197 -23.93 9.43 16.27
C LEU A 197 -23.43 10.60 15.41
N GLY A 198 -23.75 11.84 15.81
CA GLY A 198 -23.22 13.05 15.17
C GLY A 198 -21.69 13.11 15.23
N ILE A 199 -21.11 12.85 16.40
CA ILE A 199 -19.65 12.81 16.56
C ILE A 199 -19.03 11.70 15.70
N ALA A 200 -19.58 10.48 15.73
CA ALA A 200 -19.12 9.39 14.87
C ALA A 200 -19.19 9.77 13.38
N GLY A 201 -20.25 10.48 12.97
CA GLY A 201 -20.38 11.04 11.62
C GLY A 201 -19.26 12.00 11.24
N ILE A 202 -18.80 12.86 12.17
CA ILE A 202 -17.65 13.74 11.94
C ILE A 202 -16.39 12.90 11.63
N PHE A 203 -16.12 11.85 12.39
CA PHE A 203 -14.99 10.95 12.12
C PHE A 203 -15.10 10.25 10.77
N VAL A 204 -16.30 9.81 10.36
CA VAL A 204 -16.53 9.26 9.01
C VAL A 204 -16.21 10.29 7.92
N LEU A 205 -16.67 11.53 8.07
CA LEU A 205 -16.41 12.62 7.12
C LEU A 205 -14.90 12.95 7.04
N LEU A 206 -14.20 12.96 8.17
CA LEU A 206 -12.75 13.13 8.21
C LEU A 206 -12.02 11.98 7.52
N GLY A 207 -12.49 10.74 7.69
CA GLY A 207 -12.01 9.57 6.96
C GLY A 207 -12.14 9.74 5.45
N LEU A 208 -13.29 10.22 4.96
CA LEU A 208 -13.51 10.51 3.55
C LEU A 208 -12.61 11.65 3.03
N LEU A 209 -12.47 12.72 3.80
CA LEU A 209 -11.63 13.86 3.45
C LEU A 209 -10.14 13.50 3.43
N SER A 210 -9.70 12.64 4.36
CA SER A 210 -8.30 12.20 4.50
C SER A 210 -7.77 11.43 3.28
N LYS A 211 -8.68 10.83 2.49
CA LYS A 211 -8.33 10.16 1.22
C LYS A 211 -7.94 11.16 0.13
N ARG A 212 -8.44 12.40 0.21
CA ARG A 212 -8.25 13.43 -0.81
C ARG A 212 -7.33 14.55 -0.37
N SER A 213 -7.20 14.79 0.94
CA SER A 213 -6.50 15.95 1.49
C SER A 213 -5.84 15.64 2.82
N LYS A 214 -4.61 16.14 3.01
CA LYS A 214 -3.89 16.11 4.30
C LYS A 214 -4.68 16.74 5.45
N TRP A 215 -5.57 17.69 5.15
CA TRP A 215 -6.36 18.39 6.16
C TRP A 215 -7.34 17.46 6.88
N GLY A 216 -7.85 16.41 6.22
CA GLY A 216 -8.68 15.41 6.90
C GLY A 216 -7.93 14.70 8.03
N PHE A 217 -6.66 14.35 7.80
CA PHE A 217 -5.80 13.80 8.84
C PHE A 217 -5.46 14.83 9.92
N ILE A 218 -5.03 16.03 9.55
CA ILE A 218 -4.59 17.05 10.52
C ILE A 218 -5.72 17.40 11.48
N ILE A 219 -6.90 17.75 10.96
CA ILE A 219 -8.06 18.12 11.78
C ILE A 219 -8.45 16.94 12.67
N GLY A 220 -8.51 15.73 12.12
CA GLY A 220 -8.87 14.55 12.89
C GLY A 220 -7.88 14.17 13.98
N ILE A 221 -6.58 14.28 13.73
CA ILE A 221 -5.52 14.07 14.74
C ILE A 221 -5.65 15.10 15.86
N VAL A 222 -5.91 16.37 15.53
CA VAL A 222 -6.08 17.43 16.54
C VAL A 222 -7.32 17.16 17.40
N ILE A 223 -8.48 16.91 16.77
CA ILE A 223 -9.73 16.65 17.49
C ILE A 223 -9.59 15.41 18.39
N TYR A 224 -9.08 14.31 17.85
CA TYR A 224 -8.93 13.06 18.60
C TYR A 224 -7.83 13.12 19.67
N GLY A 225 -6.77 13.89 19.42
CA GLY A 225 -5.72 14.14 20.39
C GLY A 225 -6.21 15.00 21.56
N LEU A 226 -7.04 16.02 21.30
CA LEU A 226 -7.68 16.80 22.35
C LEU A 226 -8.66 15.96 23.17
N ASP A 227 -9.41 15.07 22.52
CA ASP A 227 -10.29 14.11 23.18
C ASP A 227 -9.51 13.18 24.11
N ALA A 228 -8.32 12.74 23.72
CA ALA A 228 -7.44 11.93 24.56
C ALA A 228 -7.02 12.62 25.87
N LEU A 229 -6.93 13.96 25.89
CA LEU A 229 -6.57 14.72 27.09
C LEU A 229 -7.62 14.63 28.20
N ILE A 230 -8.87 14.32 27.86
CA ILE A 230 -9.95 14.11 28.84
C ILE A 230 -9.58 12.96 29.80
N PHE A 231 -8.96 11.91 29.28
CA PHE A 231 -8.53 10.75 30.07
C PHE A 231 -7.32 11.02 30.96
N LEU A 232 -6.68 12.20 30.89
CA LEU A 232 -5.65 12.58 31.86
C LEU A 232 -6.26 13.07 33.17
N ILE A 233 -7.51 13.54 33.16
CA ILE A 233 -8.22 14.02 34.34
C ILE A 233 -8.77 12.84 35.16
N VAL A 234 -9.35 11.85 34.46
CA VAL A 234 -9.80 10.59 35.05
C VAL A 234 -9.06 9.45 34.32
N PRO A 235 -7.94 8.96 34.88
CA PRO A 235 -7.07 8.01 34.19
C PRO A 235 -7.78 6.72 33.80
N ASP A 236 -7.93 6.55 32.49
CA ASP A 236 -8.29 5.30 31.86
C ASP A 236 -7.15 4.88 30.93
N PHE A 237 -6.29 4.01 31.43
CA PHE A 237 -5.11 3.55 30.70
C PHE A 237 -5.45 2.78 29.43
N LEU A 238 -6.60 2.10 29.37
CA LEU A 238 -7.02 1.37 28.19
C LEU A 238 -7.46 2.33 27.08
N SER A 239 -8.28 3.33 27.40
CA SER A 239 -8.63 4.39 26.44
C SER A 239 -7.39 5.13 25.98
N ILE A 240 -6.48 5.51 26.89
CA ILE A 240 -5.23 6.20 26.52
C ILE A 240 -4.40 5.36 25.55
N ALA A 241 -4.21 4.07 25.83
CA ALA A 241 -3.46 3.17 24.95
C ALA A 241 -4.11 3.06 23.57
N PHE A 242 -5.44 2.95 23.51
CA PHE A 242 -6.17 2.90 22.25
C PHE A 242 -6.05 4.23 21.46
N HIS A 243 -6.14 5.37 22.14
CA HIS A 243 -5.94 6.68 21.52
C HIS A 243 -4.53 6.81 20.92
N CYS A 244 -3.51 6.40 21.66
CA CYS A 244 -2.14 6.38 21.17
C CYS A 244 -1.98 5.49 19.93
N LEU A 245 -2.59 4.29 19.93
CA LEU A 245 -2.55 3.37 18.79
C LEU A 245 -3.24 3.97 17.55
N ALA A 246 -4.42 4.53 17.72
CA ALA A 246 -5.16 5.15 16.64
C ALA A 246 -4.45 6.42 16.11
N LEU A 247 -3.91 7.27 16.99
CA LEU A 247 -3.10 8.44 16.61
C LEU A 247 -1.84 8.03 15.84
N PHE A 248 -1.16 6.95 16.25
CA PHE A 248 -0.02 6.40 15.52
C PHE A 248 -0.42 5.99 14.10
N GLY A 249 -1.54 5.29 13.94
CA GLY A 249 -2.09 4.91 12.65
C GLY A 249 -2.45 6.11 11.77
N LEU A 250 -3.14 7.10 12.32
CA LEU A 250 -3.51 8.35 11.64
C LEU A 250 -2.28 9.13 11.18
N PHE A 251 -1.27 9.26 12.05
CA PHE A 251 -0.02 9.93 11.70
C PHE A 251 0.75 9.18 10.61
N GLY A 252 0.75 7.84 10.65
CA GLY A 252 1.29 7.00 9.58
C GLY A 252 0.62 7.28 8.23
N GLY A 253 -0.70 7.43 8.21
CA GLY A 253 -1.47 7.81 7.03
C GLY A 253 -1.12 9.21 6.51
N LEU A 254 -1.01 10.20 7.40
CA LEU A 254 -0.61 11.57 7.05
C LEU A 254 0.80 11.62 6.44
N LYS A 255 1.76 10.91 7.03
CA LYS A 255 3.12 10.83 6.51
C LYS A 255 3.14 10.19 5.12
N ALA A 256 2.43 9.08 4.94
CA ALA A 256 2.33 8.41 3.64
C ALA A 256 1.71 9.33 2.56
N PHE A 257 0.68 10.10 2.89
CA PHE A 257 0.11 11.10 1.98
C PHE A 257 1.16 12.13 1.54
N GLY A 258 1.97 12.64 2.47
CA GLY A 258 3.05 13.59 2.16
C GLY A 258 4.08 13.03 1.18
N GLU A 259 4.53 11.79 1.40
CA GLU A 259 5.50 11.12 0.51
C GLU A 259 4.92 10.85 -0.88
N ILE A 260 3.65 10.42 -0.97
CA ILE A 260 2.96 10.22 -2.26
C ILE A 260 2.89 11.54 -3.05
N GLN A 261 2.54 12.65 -2.40
CA GLN A 261 2.47 13.95 -3.06
C GLN A 261 3.86 14.44 -3.51
N LYS A 262 4.90 14.17 -2.72
CA LYS A 262 6.29 14.46 -3.10
C LYS A 262 6.72 13.64 -4.32
N GLN A 263 6.38 12.35 -4.38
CA GLN A 263 6.66 11.50 -5.55
C GLN A 263 5.95 12.00 -6.80
N LYS A 264 4.65 12.32 -6.71
CA LYS A 264 3.88 12.91 -7.83
C LYS A 264 4.44 14.24 -8.34
N ALA A 265 5.04 15.04 -7.46
CA ALA A 265 5.68 16.31 -7.84
C ALA A 265 7.05 16.11 -8.51
N LEU A 266 7.67 14.93 -8.36
CA LEU A 266 8.96 14.57 -8.94
C LEU A 266 8.81 13.77 -10.24
N GLU A 267 7.68 13.10 -10.46
CA GLU A 267 7.33 12.52 -11.76
C GLU A 267 7.08 13.68 -12.74
N PRO A 268 7.92 13.89 -13.79
CA PRO A 268 7.63 14.91 -14.79
C PRO A 268 6.27 14.61 -15.42
N ALA A 269 5.47 15.66 -15.64
CA ALA A 269 4.18 15.52 -16.29
C ALA A 269 4.39 15.00 -17.72
N ILE A 270 4.31 13.69 -17.90
CA ILE A 270 4.15 13.08 -19.21
C ILE A 270 2.72 13.42 -19.62
N VAL A 271 2.58 14.52 -20.36
CA VAL A 271 1.37 14.92 -21.07
C VAL A 271 1.52 14.49 -22.52
#